data_AF-A0AAQ4E2I9-F1
#
_entry.id   AF-A0AAQ4E2I9-F1
#
_cell.length_a   1.000
_cell.length_b   1.000
_cell.length_c   1.000
_cell.angle_alpha   90.00
_cell.angle_beta   90.00
_cell.angle_gamma   90.00
#
_symmetry.space_group_name_H-M   'P 1'
#
loop_
_entity.id
_entity.type
_entity.pdbx_description
1 polymer ?
#
loop_
_entity_poly.entity_id
_entity_poly.type
_entity_poly.pdbx_seq_one_letter_code
_entity_poly.pdbx_strand_id
1 'polypeptide(L)'
;MAEERVPSPDSILSEAESNNGQLAVEDFSRKKNRAAPSMRKRLRDFLNGEEPSSDEERLGAKGRYQERESIRALRKKIRHLEAKMDALERRNDRLEDLLVNRLSRFREVSRPGTSADKTTRDTDPNENATPDFPEVDGQVDIGEGVHIPAEDWRKLLGQDRDSLFCKHAVKLLWSRSELKERSVTGKPSRNIHISQASLKALSPVKLRAVENAFKVFVGKMPNEVPTRQRLKRMNYYIAEMLNDLRRMK
;
A
#
# COMPACT_ATOMS: atom_id res chain seq x y z
N MET A 1 -103.86 -0.31 -3.14
CA MET A 1 -104.12 -0.80 -1.76
C MET A 1 -102.76 -1.01 -1.12
N ALA A 2 -102.52 -0.26 -0.06
CA ALA A 2 -101.27 -0.25 0.68
C ALA A 2 -101.19 -1.47 1.60
N GLU A 3 -100.00 -2.06 1.70
CA GLU A 3 -99.59 -2.78 2.92
C GLU A 3 -98.11 -2.47 3.15
N GLU A 4 -97.90 -1.56 4.10
CA GLU A 4 -96.63 -1.12 4.62
C GLU A 4 -96.13 -2.20 5.59
N ARG A 5 -95.22 -3.07 5.14
CA ARG A 5 -94.51 -4.00 6.03
C ARG A 5 -93.27 -3.33 6.60
N VAL A 6 -93.42 -2.87 7.83
CA VAL A 6 -92.33 -2.50 8.74
C VAL A 6 -91.46 -3.74 9.00
N PRO A 7 -90.14 -3.73 8.72
CA PRO A 7 -89.25 -4.81 9.16
C PRO A 7 -88.86 -4.63 10.64
N SER A 8 -89.08 -5.71 11.41
CA SER A 8 -88.69 -5.87 12.81
C SER A 8 -87.18 -5.70 13.05
N PRO A 9 -86.74 -5.22 14.24
CA PRO A 9 -85.36 -4.83 14.52
C PRO A 9 -84.36 -5.98 14.73
N ASP A 10 -84.71 -7.23 14.40
CA ASP A 10 -83.84 -8.40 14.64
C ASP A 10 -82.94 -8.76 13.44
N SER A 11 -82.92 -7.96 12.37
CA SER A 11 -82.07 -8.19 11.19
C SER A 11 -80.74 -7.41 11.21
N ILE A 12 -80.38 -6.71 12.29
CA ILE A 12 -79.11 -5.94 12.38
C ILE A 12 -77.99 -6.73 13.10
N LEU A 13 -78.28 -7.93 13.64
CA LEU A 13 -77.26 -8.71 14.36
C LEU A 13 -76.69 -9.91 13.58
N SER A 14 -77.17 -10.25 12.39
CA SER A 14 -76.64 -11.39 11.62
C SER A 14 -75.62 -11.05 10.52
N GLU A 15 -75.39 -9.77 10.22
CA GLU A 15 -74.37 -9.36 9.23
C GLU A 15 -73.04 -8.88 9.86
N ALA A 16 -72.98 -8.71 11.19
CA ALA A 16 -71.76 -8.31 11.89
C ALA A 16 -70.84 -9.49 12.26
N GLU A 17 -71.34 -10.73 12.29
CA GLU A 17 -70.55 -11.89 12.72
C GLU A 17 -69.82 -12.61 11.58
N SER A 18 -70.17 -12.36 10.32
CA SER A 18 -69.46 -12.97 9.18
C SER A 18 -68.21 -12.20 8.74
N ASN A 19 -68.05 -10.92 9.14
CA ASN A 19 -66.88 -10.10 8.78
C ASN A 19 -65.77 -10.08 9.84
N ASN A 20 -66.07 -10.45 11.10
CA ASN A 20 -65.06 -10.50 12.16
C ASN A 20 -64.22 -11.79 12.16
N GLY A 21 -64.73 -12.86 11.52
CA GLY A 21 -64.02 -14.14 11.39
C GLY A 21 -62.93 -14.15 10.33
N GLN A 22 -63.01 -13.33 9.27
CA GLN A 22 -61.99 -13.30 8.20
C GLN A 22 -60.83 -12.35 8.48
N LEU A 23 -61.07 -11.22 9.16
CA LEU A 23 -59.99 -10.29 9.56
C LEU A 23 -59.05 -10.91 10.60
N ALA A 24 -59.55 -11.78 11.49
CA ALA A 24 -58.72 -12.43 12.51
C ALA A 24 -57.74 -13.47 11.93
N VAL A 25 -58.11 -14.15 10.83
CA VAL A 25 -57.28 -15.19 10.20
C VAL A 25 -56.22 -14.59 9.29
N GLU A 26 -56.52 -13.47 8.61
CA GLU A 26 -55.53 -12.73 7.82
C GLU A 26 -54.51 -11.98 8.69
N ASP A 27 -54.90 -11.42 9.83
CA ASP A 27 -53.97 -10.73 10.73
C ASP A 27 -53.03 -11.69 11.49
N PHE A 28 -53.46 -12.92 11.76
CA PHE A 28 -52.59 -13.97 12.31
C PHE A 28 -51.55 -14.45 11.28
N SER A 29 -51.95 -14.58 10.00
CA SER A 29 -51.05 -14.90 8.89
C SER A 29 -50.08 -13.75 8.55
N ARG A 30 -50.51 -12.49 8.65
CA ARG A 30 -49.65 -11.31 8.44
C ARG A 30 -48.68 -11.08 9.61
N LYS A 31 -49.05 -11.38 10.86
CA LYS A 31 -48.13 -11.31 12.02
C LYS A 31 -47.05 -12.41 12.01
N LYS A 32 -47.35 -13.62 11.52
CA LYS A 32 -46.34 -14.67 11.28
C LYS A 32 -45.27 -14.24 10.27
N ASN A 33 -45.59 -13.28 9.39
CA ASN A 33 -44.70 -12.85 8.33
C ASN A 33 -43.84 -11.61 8.64
N ARG A 34 -44.01 -10.96 9.79
CA ARG A 34 -43.24 -9.77 10.20
C ARG A 34 -42.14 -10.02 11.23
N ALA A 35 -42.01 -11.23 11.75
CA ALA A 35 -40.90 -11.56 12.63
C ALA A 35 -39.59 -11.65 11.83
N ALA A 36 -38.56 -10.96 12.31
CA ALA A 36 -37.19 -11.06 11.78
C ALA A 36 -36.78 -12.55 11.66
N PRO A 37 -35.99 -12.96 10.64
CA PRO A 37 -35.66 -14.36 10.39
C PRO A 37 -35.19 -15.14 11.63
N SER A 38 -34.53 -14.45 12.55
CA SER A 38 -34.07 -14.95 13.86
C SER A 38 -35.21 -15.42 14.78
N MET A 39 -36.34 -14.72 14.83
CA MET A 39 -37.50 -15.11 15.66
C MET A 39 -38.29 -16.28 15.06
N ARG A 40 -38.35 -16.40 13.73
CA ARG A 40 -39.04 -17.52 13.08
C ARG A 40 -38.33 -18.85 13.30
N LYS A 41 -36.99 -18.82 13.32
CA LYS A 41 -36.16 -19.98 13.67
C LYS A 41 -36.40 -20.37 15.13
N ARG A 42 -36.31 -19.40 16.05
CA ARG A 42 -36.60 -19.64 17.49
C ARG A 42 -38.00 -20.20 17.77
N LEU A 43 -39.04 -19.72 17.09
CA LEU A 43 -40.39 -20.26 17.26
C LEU A 43 -40.52 -21.68 16.71
N ARG A 44 -39.78 -22.00 15.64
CA ARG A 44 -39.74 -23.35 15.05
C ARG A 44 -38.99 -24.33 15.95
N ASP A 45 -37.85 -23.91 16.48
CA ASP A 45 -37.00 -24.70 17.37
C ASP A 45 -37.75 -24.97 18.70
N PHE A 46 -38.49 -23.99 19.22
CA PHE A 46 -39.33 -24.12 20.41
C PHE A 46 -40.53 -25.07 20.23
N LEU A 47 -41.14 -25.09 19.03
CA LEU A 47 -42.23 -26.02 18.71
C LEU A 47 -41.75 -27.45 18.44
N ASN A 48 -40.47 -27.63 18.06
CA ASN A 48 -39.87 -28.93 17.75
C ASN A 48 -39.16 -29.57 18.96
N GLY A 49 -39.16 -28.93 20.14
CA GLY A 49 -38.51 -29.47 21.34
C GLY A 49 -36.99 -29.53 21.27
N GLU A 50 -36.35 -28.82 20.33
CA GLU A 50 -34.90 -28.68 20.29
C GLU A 50 -34.49 -27.54 21.24
N GLU A 51 -33.99 -27.89 22.42
CA GLU A 51 -33.33 -26.90 23.28
C GLU A 51 -32.14 -26.28 22.53
N PRO A 52 -32.02 -24.94 22.49
CA PRO A 52 -30.89 -24.31 21.85
C PRO A 52 -29.63 -24.57 22.68
N SER A 53 -28.71 -25.37 22.16
CA SER A 53 -27.35 -25.55 22.66
C SER A 53 -26.65 -24.20 22.78
N SER A 54 -26.70 -23.65 23.99
CA SER A 54 -26.32 -22.29 24.35
C SER A 54 -24.90 -22.29 24.89
N ASP A 55 -23.96 -21.80 24.08
CA ASP A 55 -22.92 -20.82 24.47
C ASP A 55 -21.84 -20.63 23.39
N GLU A 56 -21.57 -21.65 22.56
CA GLU A 56 -20.59 -21.57 21.46
C GLU A 56 -21.04 -20.64 20.31
N GLU A 57 -22.32 -20.62 19.98
CA GLU A 57 -22.86 -19.80 18.87
C GLU A 57 -22.78 -18.28 19.16
N ARG A 58 -22.88 -17.89 20.44
CA ARG A 58 -22.85 -16.48 20.89
C ARG A 58 -21.44 -15.90 20.89
N LEU A 59 -20.44 -16.68 21.27
CA LEU A 59 -19.03 -16.28 21.25
C LEU A 59 -18.53 -16.09 19.80
N GLY A 60 -18.91 -17.00 18.89
CA GLY A 60 -18.63 -16.86 17.46
C GLY A 60 -19.30 -15.63 16.82
N ALA A 61 -20.48 -15.22 17.27
CA ALA A 61 -21.17 -14.05 16.73
C ALA A 61 -20.50 -12.71 17.08
N LYS A 62 -19.97 -12.57 18.31
CA LYS A 62 -19.22 -11.38 18.74
C LYS A 62 -17.89 -11.22 17.99
N GLY A 63 -17.14 -12.31 17.82
CA GLY A 63 -15.90 -12.32 17.04
C GLY A 63 -16.13 -11.92 15.58
N ARG A 64 -17.15 -12.50 14.93
CA ARG A 64 -17.53 -12.14 13.55
C ARG A 64 -17.96 -10.67 13.40
N TYR A 65 -18.54 -10.06 14.45
CA TYR A 65 -18.89 -8.64 14.43
C TYR A 65 -17.65 -7.74 14.49
N GLN A 66 -16.73 -8.01 15.42
CA GLN A 66 -15.47 -7.26 15.55
C GLN A 66 -14.59 -7.40 14.29
N GLU A 67 -14.58 -8.58 13.69
CA GLU A 67 -13.89 -8.82 12.41
C GLU A 67 -14.50 -8.00 11.27
N ARG A 68 -15.83 -7.97 11.15
CA ARG A 68 -16.53 -7.15 10.14
C ARG A 68 -16.26 -5.66 10.31
N GLU A 69 -16.20 -5.18 11.55
CA GLU A 69 -15.90 -3.78 11.85
C GLU A 69 -14.44 -3.44 11.50
N SER A 70 -13.51 -4.33 11.82
CA SER A 70 -12.09 -4.21 11.44
C SER A 70 -11.91 -4.20 9.93
N ILE A 71 -12.59 -5.10 9.20
CA ILE A 71 -12.60 -5.13 7.72
C ILE A 71 -13.16 -3.82 7.16
N ARG A 72 -14.23 -3.28 7.75
CA ARG A 72 -14.81 -1.99 7.33
C ARG A 72 -13.83 -0.84 7.53
N ALA A 73 -13.15 -0.80 8.68
CA ALA A 73 -12.15 0.23 8.98
C ALA A 73 -10.95 0.15 8.02
N LEU A 74 -10.44 -1.07 7.76
CA LEU A 74 -9.36 -1.29 6.80
C LEU A 74 -9.76 -0.88 5.38
N ARG A 75 -10.97 -1.22 4.94
CA ARG A 75 -11.49 -0.79 3.63
C ARG A 75 -11.61 0.74 3.52
N LYS A 76 -12.02 1.43 4.59
CA LYS A 76 -12.00 2.91 4.63
C LYS A 76 -10.58 3.46 4.48
N LYS A 77 -9.60 2.85 5.17
CA LYS A 77 -8.20 3.26 5.10
C LYS A 77 -7.59 3.03 3.72
N ILE A 78 -7.91 1.90 3.07
CA ILE A 78 -7.49 1.61 1.69
C ILE A 78 -8.00 2.71 0.75
N ARG A 79 -9.30 3.04 0.78
CA ARG A 79 -9.85 4.12 -0.05
C ARG A 79 -9.20 5.48 0.19
N HIS A 80 -8.90 5.79 1.45
CA HIS A 80 -8.20 7.04 1.80
C HIS A 80 -6.77 7.08 1.27
N LEU A 81 -6.07 5.95 1.32
CA LEU A 81 -4.72 5.82 0.78
C LEU A 81 -4.71 5.88 -0.76
N GLU A 82 -5.67 5.23 -1.41
CA GLU A 82 -5.90 5.33 -2.87
C GLU A 82 -6.14 6.79 -3.28
N ALA A 83 -7.04 7.51 -2.60
CA ALA A 83 -7.28 8.92 -2.89
C ALA A 83 -6.03 9.81 -2.67
N LYS A 84 -5.18 9.47 -1.70
CA LYS A 84 -3.90 10.16 -1.49
C LYS A 84 -2.89 9.85 -2.59
N MET A 85 -2.87 8.61 -3.11
CA MET A 85 -2.03 8.25 -4.25
C MET A 85 -2.45 9.02 -5.49
N ASP A 86 -3.75 9.04 -5.83
CA ASP A 86 -4.27 9.79 -6.97
C ASP A 86 -3.93 11.29 -6.86
N ALA A 87 -4.01 11.86 -5.66
CA ALA A 87 -3.67 13.27 -5.43
C ALA A 87 -2.17 13.54 -5.58
N LEU A 88 -1.31 12.58 -5.24
CA LEU A 88 0.14 12.68 -5.44
C LEU A 88 0.50 12.51 -6.91
N GLU A 89 -0.10 11.56 -7.62
CA GLU A 89 0.08 11.36 -9.05
C GLU A 89 -0.29 12.63 -9.82
N ARG A 90 -1.47 13.22 -9.57
CA ARG A 90 -1.87 14.50 -10.17
C ARG A 90 -0.88 15.64 -9.90
N ARG A 91 -0.25 15.66 -8.71
CA ARG A 91 0.77 16.67 -8.39
C ARG A 91 2.06 16.43 -9.16
N ASN A 92 2.46 15.17 -9.31
CA ASN A 92 3.62 14.81 -10.11
C ASN A 92 3.38 15.15 -11.59
N ASP A 93 2.24 14.76 -12.16
CA ASP A 93 1.87 15.10 -13.55
C ASP A 93 1.95 16.61 -13.78
N ARG A 94 1.40 17.40 -12.84
CA ARG A 94 1.46 18.86 -12.91
C ARG A 94 2.88 19.41 -12.83
N LEU A 95 3.74 18.82 -11.99
CA LEU A 95 5.14 19.23 -11.89
C LEU A 95 5.89 18.88 -13.18
N GLU A 96 5.65 17.69 -13.74
CA GLU A 96 6.20 17.26 -15.02
C GLU A 96 5.78 18.21 -16.14
N ASP A 97 4.50 18.57 -16.23
CA ASP A 97 3.98 19.56 -17.19
C ASP A 97 4.68 20.92 -17.03
N LEU A 98 4.85 21.39 -15.79
CA LEU A 98 5.54 22.66 -15.54
C LEU A 98 7.01 22.62 -15.94
N LEU A 99 7.69 21.50 -15.72
CA LEU A 99 9.08 21.32 -16.13
C LEU A 99 9.21 21.25 -17.65
N VAL A 100 8.35 20.48 -18.32
CA VAL A 100 8.31 20.39 -19.79
C VAL A 100 8.04 21.77 -20.40
N ASN A 101 7.10 22.54 -19.84
CA ASN A 101 6.81 23.90 -20.30
C ASN A 101 7.97 24.87 -20.03
N ARG A 102 8.67 24.72 -18.90
CA ARG A 102 9.85 25.55 -18.60
C ARG A 102 10.99 25.25 -19.59
N LEU A 103 11.26 23.98 -19.86
CA LEU A 103 12.28 23.56 -20.82
C LEU A 103 11.94 23.98 -22.26
N SER A 104 10.67 23.87 -22.65
CA SER A 104 10.20 24.31 -23.98
C SER A 104 10.41 25.81 -24.17
N ARG A 105 10.09 26.63 -23.15
CA ARG A 105 10.35 28.08 -23.17
C ARG A 105 11.85 28.42 -23.26
N PHE A 106 12.72 27.67 -22.58
CA PHE A 106 14.16 27.86 -22.73
C PHE A 106 14.65 27.54 -24.15
N ARG A 107 14.09 26.51 -24.79
CA ARG A 107 14.45 26.12 -26.16
C ARG A 107 13.97 27.13 -27.21
N GLU A 108 12.85 27.81 -26.99
CA GLU A 108 12.34 28.87 -27.86
C GLU A 108 13.18 30.17 -27.78
N VAL A 109 13.69 30.51 -26.59
CA VAL A 109 14.57 31.68 -26.38
C VAL A 109 15.95 31.50 -27.04
N SER A 110 16.37 30.27 -27.33
CA SER A 110 17.67 29.94 -27.95
C SER A 110 17.65 29.78 -29.48
N ARG A 111 16.66 30.33 -30.19
CA ARG A 111 16.76 30.49 -31.66
C ARG A 111 17.13 31.94 -32.05
N PRO A 112 18.43 32.30 -32.16
CA PRO A 112 18.83 33.42 -32.98
C PRO A 112 18.82 33.01 -34.46
N GLY A 113 18.25 33.89 -35.28
CA GLY A 113 18.21 33.74 -36.74
C GLY A 113 19.61 33.65 -37.37
N THR A 114 19.70 32.76 -38.35
CA THR A 114 20.50 32.84 -39.57
C THR A 114 21.66 33.86 -39.63
N SER A 115 22.89 33.37 -39.57
CA SER A 115 23.96 33.79 -40.49
C SER A 115 25.04 32.71 -40.58
N ALA A 116 25.48 32.45 -41.80
CA ALA A 116 26.61 31.59 -42.14
C ALA A 116 27.91 32.10 -41.50
N ASP A 117 28.79 31.20 -41.05
CA ASP A 117 30.02 30.81 -41.76
C ASP A 117 30.88 29.86 -40.90
N LYS A 118 31.33 28.79 -41.56
CA LYS A 118 32.61 28.08 -41.47
C LYS A 118 33.31 27.66 -40.15
N THR A 119 33.66 26.36 -40.19
CA THR A 119 34.99 25.75 -39.96
C THR A 119 35.18 24.97 -38.67
N THR A 120 35.13 23.64 -38.86
CA THR A 120 35.88 22.55 -38.21
C THR A 120 36.27 22.71 -36.75
N ARG A 121 35.75 21.80 -35.93
CA ARG A 121 36.58 20.89 -35.14
C ARG A 121 35.77 19.63 -34.87
N ASP A 122 36.28 18.53 -35.41
CA ASP A 122 35.92 17.18 -35.01
C ASP A 122 36.09 17.06 -33.50
N THR A 123 34.99 16.78 -32.79
CA THR A 123 35.04 16.11 -31.50
C THR A 123 33.72 15.38 -31.36
N ASP A 124 33.76 14.08 -31.64
CA ASP A 124 32.67 13.16 -31.32
C ASP A 124 32.30 13.32 -29.83
N PRO A 125 31.05 13.66 -29.48
CA PRO A 125 30.59 13.45 -28.12
C PRO A 125 30.23 11.98 -27.99
N ASN A 126 31.21 11.20 -27.54
CA ASN A 126 31.06 9.87 -26.97
C ASN A 126 29.76 9.79 -26.15
N GLU A 127 28.82 8.97 -26.62
CA GLU A 127 27.54 8.65 -26.00
C GLU A 127 27.72 7.78 -24.74
N ASN A 128 28.36 8.34 -23.71
CA ASN A 128 28.33 7.78 -22.36
C ASN A 128 27.86 8.87 -21.39
N ALA A 129 26.58 9.21 -21.48
CA ALA A 129 25.88 9.97 -20.45
C ALA A 129 25.75 9.11 -19.18
N THR A 130 26.87 9.00 -18.46
CA THR A 130 26.90 8.53 -17.08
C THR A 130 26.27 9.64 -16.22
N PRO A 131 25.43 9.34 -15.21
CA PRO A 131 25.20 10.29 -14.14
C PRO A 131 26.54 10.42 -13.39
N ASP A 132 27.41 11.30 -13.89
CA ASP A 132 28.66 11.62 -13.23
C ASP A 132 28.29 12.41 -11.99
N PHE A 133 28.28 11.73 -10.85
CA PHE A 133 28.28 12.41 -9.56
C PHE A 133 29.52 13.31 -9.55
N PRO A 134 29.36 14.64 -9.65
CA PRO A 134 30.48 15.53 -9.80
C PRO A 134 31.32 15.47 -8.53
N GLU A 135 32.63 15.29 -8.69
CA GLU A 135 33.56 15.43 -7.58
C GLU A 135 33.68 16.92 -7.25
N VAL A 136 33.22 17.31 -6.07
CA VAL A 136 33.32 18.68 -5.55
C VAL A 136 34.13 18.59 -4.26
N ASP A 137 35.28 19.26 -4.22
CA ASP A 137 36.17 19.32 -3.05
C ASP A 137 36.61 17.93 -2.53
N GLY A 138 36.84 16.96 -3.43
CA GLY A 138 37.24 15.59 -3.07
C GLY A 138 36.12 14.73 -2.47
N GLN A 139 34.88 15.23 -2.49
CA GLN A 139 33.68 14.52 -2.10
C GLN A 139 32.79 14.28 -3.33
N VAL A 140 32.09 13.16 -3.32
CA VAL A 140 31.14 12.76 -4.36
C VAL A 140 29.76 12.69 -3.71
N ASP A 141 28.83 13.51 -4.18
CA ASP A 141 27.42 13.43 -3.78
C ASP A 141 26.78 12.23 -4.48
N ILE A 142 26.39 11.20 -3.73
CA ILE A 142 25.71 10.01 -4.25
C ILE A 142 24.17 10.15 -4.24
N GLY A 143 23.68 11.36 -3.96
CA GLY A 143 22.28 11.75 -3.97
C GLY A 143 21.70 11.95 -2.57
N GLU A 144 20.58 12.67 -2.50
CA GLU A 144 19.85 12.98 -1.26
C GLU A 144 20.71 13.73 -0.21
N GLY A 145 21.74 14.48 -0.67
CA GLY A 145 22.68 15.22 0.17
C GLY A 145 23.71 14.34 0.89
N VAL A 146 23.88 13.09 0.46
CA VAL A 146 24.81 12.14 1.05
C VAL A 146 26.12 12.17 0.26
N HIS A 147 27.19 12.59 0.94
CA HIS A 147 28.52 12.71 0.36
C HIS A 147 29.43 11.59 0.85
N ILE A 148 30.29 11.10 -0.03
CA ILE A 148 31.35 10.14 0.29
C ILE A 148 32.69 10.62 -0.29
N PRO A 149 33.83 10.27 0.31
CA PRO A 149 35.13 10.60 -0.25
C PRO A 149 35.31 10.02 -1.66
N ALA A 150 35.91 10.79 -2.56
CA ALA A 150 36.14 10.37 -3.95
C ALA A 150 36.97 9.09 -4.07
N GLU A 151 37.93 8.87 -3.17
CA GLU A 151 38.69 7.62 -3.10
C GLU A 151 37.81 6.40 -2.81
N ASP A 152 36.89 6.54 -1.85
CA ASP A 152 35.99 5.46 -1.49
C ASP A 152 34.94 5.22 -2.57
N TRP A 153 34.52 6.28 -3.27
CA TRP A 153 33.70 6.16 -4.48
C TRP A 153 34.39 5.36 -5.57
N ARG A 154 35.67 5.64 -5.87
CA ARG A 154 36.46 4.86 -6.84
C ARG A 154 36.58 3.39 -6.43
N LYS A 155 36.86 3.11 -5.15
CA LYS A 155 36.89 1.74 -4.61
C LYS A 155 35.54 1.04 -4.71
N LEU A 156 34.45 1.79 -4.53
CA LEU A 156 33.09 1.29 -4.65
C LEU A 156 32.77 0.87 -6.09
N LEU A 157 33.14 1.70 -7.07
CA LEU A 157 32.92 1.41 -8.48
C LEU A 157 33.82 0.28 -9.01
N GLY A 158 34.99 0.06 -8.40
CA GLY A 158 35.91 -1.04 -8.75
C GLY A 158 35.53 -2.41 -8.20
N GLN A 159 34.32 -2.61 -7.67
CA GLN A 159 33.88 -3.92 -7.17
C GLN A 159 33.43 -4.83 -8.30
N ASP A 160 33.71 -6.13 -8.21
CA ASP A 160 33.34 -7.08 -9.29
C ASP A 160 31.92 -7.65 -9.16
N ARG A 161 31.27 -7.47 -8.00
CA ARG A 161 30.00 -8.13 -7.67
C ARG A 161 29.01 -7.18 -7.02
N ASP A 162 27.74 -7.32 -7.40
CA ASP A 162 26.60 -6.58 -6.82
C ASP A 162 26.53 -6.67 -5.29
N SER A 163 26.76 -7.88 -4.76
CA SER A 163 26.74 -8.11 -3.32
C SER A 163 27.87 -7.38 -2.60
N LEU A 164 29.08 -7.36 -3.17
CA LEU A 164 30.23 -6.67 -2.60
C LEU A 164 30.01 -5.15 -2.64
N PHE A 165 29.52 -4.64 -3.77
CA PHE A 165 29.14 -3.23 -3.91
C PHE A 165 28.16 -2.80 -2.81
N CYS A 166 27.03 -3.50 -2.68
CA CYS A 166 25.99 -3.15 -1.71
C CYS A 166 26.52 -3.21 -0.27
N LYS A 167 27.32 -4.23 0.05
CA LYS A 167 27.92 -4.41 1.38
C LYS A 167 28.93 -3.32 1.70
N HIS A 168 29.75 -2.93 0.73
CA HIS A 168 30.74 -1.88 0.90
C HIS A 168 30.08 -0.51 1.05
N ALA A 169 29.09 -0.19 0.20
CA ALA A 169 28.34 1.06 0.25
C ALA A 169 27.68 1.31 1.61
N VAL A 170 27.06 0.27 2.18
CA VAL A 170 26.42 0.38 3.49
C VAL A 170 27.45 0.54 4.62
N LYS A 171 28.63 -0.08 4.52
CA LYS A 171 29.69 0.11 5.52
C LYS A 171 30.32 1.51 5.50
N LEU A 172 30.28 2.19 4.35
CA LEU A 172 30.75 3.57 4.24
C LEU A 172 29.77 4.56 4.87
N LEU A 173 28.47 4.33 4.72
CA LEU A 173 27.43 5.28 5.16
C LEU A 173 26.98 5.11 6.61
N TRP A 174 27.27 3.96 7.22
CA TRP A 174 26.90 3.65 8.60
C TRP A 174 28.06 3.01 9.35
N SER A 175 28.19 3.37 10.62
CA SER A 175 29.14 2.74 11.52
C SER A 175 28.75 1.30 11.84
N ARG A 176 29.74 0.48 12.21
CA ARG A 176 29.51 -0.94 12.56
C ARG A 176 28.54 -1.12 13.73
N SER A 177 28.59 -0.24 14.73
CA SER A 177 27.68 -0.24 15.88
C SER A 177 26.24 0.04 15.45
N GLU A 178 26.02 1.06 14.63
CA GLU A 178 24.68 1.38 14.10
C GLU A 178 24.10 0.24 13.27
N LEU A 179 24.92 -0.47 12.49
CA LEU A 179 24.46 -1.57 11.65
C LEU A 179 24.00 -2.79 12.47
N LYS A 180 24.60 -3.04 13.65
CA LYS A 180 24.19 -4.14 14.52
C LYS A 180 22.76 -3.97 15.06
N GLU A 181 22.37 -2.72 15.34
CA GLU A 181 21.07 -2.37 15.93
C GLU A 181 19.98 -2.03 14.91
N ARG A 182 20.28 -2.16 13.60
CA ARG A 182 19.37 -1.77 12.52
C ARG A 182 18.98 -2.92 11.61
N SER A 183 17.84 -2.75 10.94
CA SER A 183 17.34 -3.63 9.88
C SER A 183 16.90 -2.80 8.67
N VAL A 184 16.75 -3.44 7.51
CA VAL A 184 16.33 -2.73 6.28
C VAL A 184 14.98 -2.04 6.45
N THR A 185 14.00 -2.70 7.09
CA THR A 185 12.62 -2.20 7.17
C THR A 185 12.17 -1.80 8.57
N GLY A 186 12.93 -2.16 9.62
CA GLY A 186 12.53 -1.99 11.02
C GLY A 186 11.46 -2.96 11.51
N LYS A 187 10.94 -3.84 10.64
CA LYS A 187 9.84 -4.75 10.98
C LYS A 187 10.38 -6.01 11.66
N PRO A 188 9.74 -6.48 12.76
CA PRO A 188 10.10 -7.76 13.35
C PRO A 188 9.83 -8.90 12.37
N SER A 189 10.67 -9.93 12.40
CA SER A 189 10.44 -11.16 11.64
C SER A 189 9.20 -11.87 12.17
N ARG A 190 8.35 -12.40 11.28
CA ARG A 190 7.17 -13.19 11.68
C ARG A 190 7.56 -14.54 12.28
N ASN A 191 8.77 -15.04 11.97
CA ASN A 191 9.22 -16.39 12.32
C ASN A 191 10.12 -16.44 13.57
N ILE A 192 10.35 -15.31 14.24
CA ILE A 192 11.21 -15.26 15.44
C ILE A 192 10.34 -14.80 16.61
N HIS A 193 10.06 -15.71 17.54
CA HIS A 193 9.36 -15.38 18.79
C HIS A 193 10.22 -14.42 19.63
N ILE A 194 9.70 -13.21 19.86
CA ILE A 194 9.87 -12.41 21.08
C ILE A 194 11.31 -12.42 21.65
N SER A 195 12.31 -11.94 20.91
CA SER A 195 13.62 -11.56 21.51
C SER A 195 14.44 -10.60 20.66
N GLN A 196 14.22 -10.55 19.34
CA GLN A 196 14.65 -9.40 18.56
C GLN A 196 13.66 -8.26 18.78
N ALA A 197 13.95 -7.42 19.78
CA ALA A 197 13.39 -6.08 19.87
C ALA A 197 13.40 -5.45 18.48
N SER A 198 12.31 -4.77 18.12
CA SER A 198 12.16 -4.14 16.79
C SER A 198 13.39 -3.29 16.47
N LEU A 199 14.27 -3.82 15.62
CA LEU A 199 15.49 -3.13 15.23
C LEU A 199 15.11 -1.84 14.52
N LYS A 200 15.90 -0.78 14.69
CA LYS A 200 15.62 0.48 14.01
C LYS A 200 15.75 0.29 12.50
N ALA A 201 14.91 0.95 11.70
CA ALA A 201 15.11 0.93 10.26
C ALA A 201 16.42 1.63 9.88
N LEU A 202 17.06 1.20 8.80
CA LEU A 202 18.07 2.01 8.12
C LEU A 202 17.43 3.32 7.65
N SER A 203 18.24 4.39 7.61
CA SER A 203 17.75 5.69 7.14
C SER A 203 17.29 5.55 5.67
N PRO A 204 16.02 5.85 5.35
CA PRO A 204 15.52 5.75 3.98
C PRO A 204 16.28 6.67 3.02
N VAL A 205 16.71 7.84 3.49
CA VAL A 205 17.49 8.82 2.74
C VAL A 205 18.83 8.21 2.29
N LYS A 206 19.59 7.67 3.25
CA LYS A 206 20.87 7.00 2.95
C LYS A 206 20.67 5.75 2.09
N LEU A 207 19.57 5.00 2.27
CA LEU A 207 19.27 3.83 1.43
C LEU A 207 18.99 4.22 -0.03
N ARG A 208 18.30 5.33 -0.27
CA ARG A 208 18.09 5.87 -1.63
C ARG A 208 19.40 6.32 -2.26
N ALA A 209 20.29 6.94 -1.48
CA ALA A 209 21.63 7.28 -1.95
C ALA A 209 22.43 6.02 -2.39
N VAL A 210 22.36 4.93 -1.60
CA VAL A 210 22.93 3.63 -2.01
C VAL A 210 22.28 3.08 -3.28
N GLU A 211 20.96 3.22 -3.42
CA GLU A 211 20.24 2.79 -4.62
C GLU A 211 20.69 3.56 -5.87
N ASN A 212 20.88 4.87 -5.75
CA ASN A 212 21.37 5.73 -6.84
C ASN A 212 22.81 5.36 -7.23
N ALA A 213 23.68 5.21 -6.23
CA ALA A 213 25.04 4.69 -6.43
C ALA A 213 25.04 3.33 -7.14
N PHE A 214 24.15 2.42 -6.72
CA PHE A 214 24.06 1.08 -7.30
C PHE A 214 23.55 1.09 -8.74
N LYS A 215 22.63 2.00 -9.10
CA LYS A 215 22.19 2.18 -10.50
C LYS A 215 23.36 2.54 -11.41
N VAL A 216 24.25 3.44 -10.97
CA VAL A 216 25.45 3.81 -11.72
C VAL A 216 26.39 2.62 -11.88
N PHE A 217 26.62 1.88 -10.81
CA PHE A 217 27.46 0.67 -10.85
C PHE A 217 26.91 -0.41 -11.79
N VAL A 218 25.62 -0.71 -11.70
CA VAL A 218 24.94 -1.70 -12.55
C VAL A 218 24.96 -1.28 -14.02
N GLY A 219 24.87 0.02 -14.31
CA GLY A 219 24.99 0.56 -15.66
C GLY A 219 26.40 0.40 -16.26
N LYS A 220 27.44 0.50 -15.44
CA LYS A 220 28.85 0.35 -15.88
C LYS A 220 29.28 -1.10 -16.06
N MET A 221 28.68 -2.03 -15.31
CA MET A 221 29.03 -3.44 -15.32
C MET A 221 28.04 -4.24 -16.17
N PRO A 222 28.35 -4.57 -17.44
CA PRO A 222 27.47 -5.40 -18.25
C PRO A 222 27.31 -6.78 -17.60
N ASN A 223 26.08 -7.28 -17.58
CA ASN A 223 25.73 -8.55 -16.97
C ASN A 223 24.57 -9.18 -17.74
N GLU A 224 24.51 -10.52 -17.77
CA GLU A 224 23.42 -11.28 -18.36
C GLU A 224 22.08 -11.03 -17.64
N VAL A 225 22.14 -10.75 -16.33
CA VAL A 225 20.94 -10.47 -15.54
C VAL A 225 20.49 -9.03 -15.78
N PRO A 226 19.20 -8.80 -16.12
CA PRO A 226 18.71 -7.46 -16.43
C PRO A 226 18.82 -6.52 -15.21
N THR A 227 19.17 -5.27 -15.47
CA THR A 227 19.36 -4.19 -14.46
C THR A 227 18.26 -4.17 -13.40
N ARG A 228 16.99 -4.26 -13.81
CA ARG A 228 15.85 -4.25 -12.88
C ARG A 228 15.86 -5.41 -11.88
N GLN A 229 16.32 -6.59 -12.28
CA GLN A 229 16.42 -7.74 -11.37
C GLN A 229 17.60 -7.59 -10.41
N ARG A 230 18.73 -7.04 -10.87
CA ARG A 230 19.88 -6.72 -10.02
C ARG A 230 19.50 -5.72 -8.93
N LEU A 231 18.84 -4.61 -9.29
CA LEU A 231 18.36 -3.60 -8.34
C LEU A 231 17.41 -4.18 -7.28
N LYS A 232 16.50 -5.08 -7.67
CA LYS A 232 15.58 -5.75 -6.71
C LYS A 232 16.32 -6.56 -5.64
N ARG A 233 17.53 -7.05 -5.92
CA ARG A 233 18.34 -7.85 -4.98
C ARG A 233 19.14 -6.99 -3.99
N MET A 234 19.20 -5.67 -4.16
CA MET A 234 19.93 -4.78 -3.25
C MET A 234 19.53 -5.00 -1.78
N ASN A 235 18.23 -4.96 -1.48
CA ASN A 235 17.74 -5.15 -0.12
C ASN A 235 18.06 -6.55 0.45
N TYR A 236 18.14 -7.57 -0.41
CA TYR A 236 18.54 -8.90 0.00
C TYR A 236 20.02 -8.91 0.44
N TYR A 237 20.93 -8.34 -0.35
CA TYR A 237 22.36 -8.28 0.00
C TYR A 237 22.61 -7.49 1.28
N ILE A 238 21.89 -6.38 1.47
CA ILE A 238 21.99 -5.57 2.69
C ILE A 238 21.45 -6.36 3.89
N ALA A 239 20.29 -7.01 3.78
CA ALA A 239 19.71 -7.79 4.86
C ALA A 239 20.61 -8.96 5.28
N GLU A 240 21.18 -9.67 4.30
CA GLU A 240 22.16 -10.74 4.53
C GLU A 240 23.36 -10.22 5.33
N MET A 241 23.98 -9.12 4.90
CA MET A 241 25.11 -8.52 5.60
C MET A 241 24.78 -8.07 7.03
N LEU A 242 23.61 -7.46 7.24
CA LEU A 242 23.16 -7.08 8.58
C LEU A 242 22.99 -8.30 9.48
N ASN A 243 22.51 -9.41 8.94
CA ASN A 243 22.42 -10.67 9.68
C ASN A 243 23.80 -11.24 10.02
N ASP A 244 24.74 -11.21 9.08
CA ASP A 244 26.12 -11.67 9.31
C ASP A 244 26.81 -10.85 10.42
N LEU A 245 26.67 -9.53 10.38
CA LEU A 245 27.22 -8.63 11.40
C LEU A 245 26.68 -8.90 12.81
N ARG A 246 25.45 -9.37 12.93
CA ARG A 246 24.84 -9.77 14.21
C ARG A 246 25.32 -11.13 14.71
N ARG A 247 25.73 -12.02 13.80
CA ARG A 247 26.28 -13.34 14.16
C ARG A 247 27.73 -13.23 14.62
N MET A 248 28.46 -12.23 14.15
CA MET A 248 29.82 -11.91 14.60
C MET A 248 29.78 -11.24 15.98
N LYS A 249 29.99 -12.04 17.04
CA LYS A 249 30.18 -11.57 18.42
C LYS A 249 31.46 -10.76 18.52
#